data_AF-X0YQE3-F1
#
_entry.id   AF-X0YQE3-F1
#
_cell.length_a   1.000
_cell.length_b   1.000
_cell.length_c   1.000
_cell.angle_alpha   90.00
_cell.angle_beta   90.00
_cell.angle_gamma   90.00
#
_symmetry.space_group_name_H-M   'P 1'
#
loop_
_entity.id
_entity.type
_entity.pdbx_description
1 polymer ?
#
loop_
_entity_poly.entity_id
_entity_poly.type
_entity_poly.pdbx_seq_one_letter_code
_entity_poly.pdbx_strand_id
1 'polypeptide(L)'
;MKSPDISNNTMVVVENLNVMFGDKHIVHDVSFRVEEGEIIGMFGISGAGKTTIIRVLTCQIEKKNWNGNVLVTSLSPSKRGNHSKILSNIGYVPQLELLNLYFELDPITNVKVFT
;
A
#
# COMPACT_ATOMS: atom_id res chain seq x y z
N MET A 1 -17.99 -17.20 8.17
CA MET A 1 -17.16 -16.43 7.21
C MET A 1 -15.82 -17.13 7.12
N LYS A 2 -15.43 -17.66 5.95
CA LYS A 2 -14.12 -18.29 5.77
C LYS A 2 -13.06 -17.20 5.87
N SER A 3 -12.03 -17.44 6.67
CA SER A 3 -10.78 -16.67 6.61
C SER A 3 -10.25 -16.71 5.17
N PRO A 4 -9.65 -15.64 4.65
CA PRO A 4 -9.05 -15.68 3.32
C PRO A 4 -8.03 -16.83 3.30
N ASP A 5 -8.13 -17.73 2.32
CA ASP A 5 -7.06 -18.67 2.03
C ASP A 5 -5.87 -17.82 1.55
N ILE A 6 -4.97 -17.53 2.49
CA ILE A 6 -3.66 -16.94 2.22
C ILE A 6 -2.79 -18.13 1.87
N SER A 7 -2.62 -18.42 0.58
CA SER A 7 -1.49 -19.24 0.16
C SER A 7 -0.20 -18.61 0.70
N ASN A 8 0.77 -19.43 1.13
CA ASN A 8 2.05 -18.95 1.67
C ASN A 8 2.80 -17.96 0.75
N ASN A 9 2.37 -17.80 -0.50
CA ASN A 9 2.96 -16.97 -1.52
C ASN A 9 2.26 -15.60 -1.71
N THR A 10 1.17 -15.30 -0.99
CA THR A 10 0.38 -14.08 -1.25
C THR A 10 0.94 -12.88 -0.49
N MET A 11 1.38 -11.85 -1.23
CA MET A 11 2.03 -10.65 -0.67
C MET A 11 1.05 -9.54 -0.32
N VAL A 12 0.04 -9.32 -1.17
CA VAL A 12 -1.00 -8.30 -0.96
C VAL A 12 -2.37 -8.91 -1.21
N VAL A 13 -3.30 -8.67 -0.28
CA VAL A 13 -4.72 -8.98 -0.44
C VAL A 13 -5.50 -7.70 -0.21
N VAL A 14 -6.35 -7.35 -1.18
CA VAL A 14 -7.32 -6.27 -1.08
C VAL A 14 -8.68 -6.85 -1.47
N GLU A 15 -9.65 -6.79 -0.57
CA GLU A 15 -11.00 -7.30 -0.77
C GLU A 15 -12.01 -6.24 -0.34
N ASN A 16 -12.88 -5.87 -1.27
CA ASN A 16 -13.95 -4.88 -1.10
C ASN A 16 -13.47 -3.55 -0.49
N LEU A 17 -12.33 -3.05 -0.97
CA LEU A 17 -11.75 -1.80 -0.48
C LEU A 17 -12.60 -0.62 -0.93
N ASN A 18 -13.11 0.11 0.06
CA ASN A 18 -13.74 1.40 -0.13
C ASN A 18 -12.98 2.46 0.68
N VAL A 19 -12.69 3.63 0.09
CA VAL A 19 -11.96 4.71 0.76
C VAL A 19 -12.71 6.04 0.60
N MET A 20 -12.92 6.72 1.73
CA MET A 20 -13.67 7.97 1.86
C MET A 20 -12.78 9.08 2.44
N PHE A 21 -12.93 10.30 1.95
CA PHE A 21 -12.43 11.52 2.60
C PHE A 21 -13.56 12.52 2.77
N GLY A 22 -14.00 12.73 4.01
CA GLY A 22 -15.25 13.44 4.28
C GLY A 22 -16.40 12.73 3.56
N ASP A 23 -17.18 13.48 2.78
CA ASP A 23 -18.32 12.96 2.03
C ASP A 23 -17.94 12.37 0.66
N LYS A 24 -16.66 12.43 0.27
CA LYS A 24 -16.23 11.99 -1.05
C LYS A 24 -15.73 10.55 -1.03
N HIS A 25 -16.38 9.70 -1.83
CA HIS A 25 -15.94 8.34 -2.12
C HIS A 25 -14.88 8.35 -3.23
N ILE A 26 -13.70 7.80 -2.94
CA ILE A 26 -12.52 7.88 -3.82
C ILE A 26 -12.18 6.53 -4.46
N VAL A 27 -12.29 5.45 -3.69
CA VAL A 27 -12.02 4.08 -4.14
C VAL A 27 -13.29 3.29 -3.88
N HIS A 28 -13.84 2.65 -4.91
CA HIS A 28 -15.15 1.99 -4.87
C HIS A 28 -14.99 0.48 -5.07
N ASP A 29 -15.25 -0.30 -4.02
CA ASP A 29 -15.30 -1.77 -4.04
C ASP A 29 -14.17 -2.47 -4.81
N VAL A 30 -12.92 -2.04 -4.58
CA VAL A 30 -11.76 -2.60 -5.28
C VAL A 30 -11.33 -3.90 -4.62
N SER A 31 -11.12 -4.94 -5.43
CA SER A 31 -10.57 -6.22 -4.97
C SER A 31 -9.48 -6.72 -5.92
N PHE A 32 -8.31 -7.06 -5.37
CA PHE A 32 -7.21 -7.68 -6.10
C PHE A 32 -6.25 -8.39 -5.15
N ARG A 33 -5.40 -9.25 -5.72
CA ARG A 33 -4.32 -9.94 -5.01
C ARG A 33 -3.01 -9.77 -5.77
N VAL A 34 -1.90 -9.85 -5.06
CA VAL A 34 -0.55 -9.88 -5.62
C VAL A 34 0.18 -11.02 -4.95
N GLU A 35 0.60 -12.00 -5.75
CA GLU A 35 1.43 -13.12 -5.31
C GLU A 35 2.93 -12.76 -5.39
N GLU A 36 3.76 -13.53 -4.72
CA GLU A 36 5.22 -13.37 -4.76
C GLU A 36 5.73 -13.54 -6.20
N GLY A 37 6.57 -12.60 -6.62
CA GLY A 37 7.12 -12.56 -7.99
C GLY A 37 6.20 -11.91 -9.03
N GLU A 38 4.96 -11.55 -8.68
CA GLU A 38 4.04 -10.88 -9.61
C GLU A 38 4.33 -9.38 -9.73
N ILE A 39 4.14 -8.87 -10.94
CA ILE A 39 4.17 -7.43 -11.24
C ILE A 39 2.77 -7.00 -11.67
N ILE A 40 2.17 -6.08 -10.91
CA ILE A 40 0.86 -5.52 -11.20
C ILE A 40 0.96 -4.05 -11.62
N GLY A 41 0.23 -3.69 -12.67
CA GLY A 41 0.08 -2.30 -13.11
C GLY A 41 -1.30 -1.76 -12.76
N MET A 42 -1.37 -0.64 -12.06
CA MET A 42 -2.62 0.11 -11.85
C MET A 42 -2.67 1.32 -12.80
N PHE A 43 -3.62 1.31 -13.72
CA PHE A 43 -3.80 2.36 -14.72
C PHE A 43 -5.10 3.13 -14.52
N GLY A 44 -5.15 4.37 -15.00
CA GLY A 44 -6.33 5.22 -14.95
C GLY A 44 -5.99 6.71 -14.92
N ILE A 45 -6.98 7.57 -15.12
CA ILE A 45 -6.81 9.04 -15.09
C ILE A 45 -6.33 9.55 -13.73
N SER A 46 -5.83 10.79 -13.69
CA SER A 46 -5.57 11.49 -12.42
C SER A 46 -6.87 11.57 -11.60
N GLY A 47 -6.78 11.32 -10.30
CA GLY A 47 -7.95 11.28 -9.41
C GLY A 47 -8.70 9.95 -9.34
N ALA A 48 -8.37 8.94 -10.15
CA ALA A 48 -9.01 7.62 -10.11
C ALA A 48 -8.74 6.78 -8.84
N GLY A 49 -8.01 7.31 -7.84
CA GLY A 49 -7.78 6.62 -6.57
C GLY A 49 -6.53 5.72 -6.50
N LYS A 50 -5.70 5.65 -7.54
CA LYS A 50 -4.45 4.84 -7.55
C LYS A 50 -3.55 5.12 -6.35
N THR A 51 -3.17 6.39 -6.17
CA THR A 51 -2.33 6.82 -5.04
C THR A 51 -3.04 6.60 -3.70
N THR A 52 -4.37 6.69 -3.67
CA THR A 52 -5.17 6.41 -2.47
C THR A 52 -5.06 4.94 -2.07
N ILE A 53 -5.16 4.01 -3.02
CA ILE A 53 -4.97 2.57 -2.78
C ILE A 53 -3.55 2.31 -2.24
N ILE A 54 -2.52 2.85 -2.89
CA ILE A 54 -1.14 2.72 -2.43
C ILE A 54 -0.97 3.25 -1.00
N ARG A 55 -1.57 4.40 -0.68
CA ARG A 55 -1.54 4.98 0.68
C ARG A 55 -2.22 4.10 1.73
N VAL A 56 -3.23 3.30 1.38
CA VAL A 56 -3.80 2.31 2.32
C VAL A 56 -2.78 1.19 2.58
N LEU A 57 -2.17 0.66 1.52
CA LEU A 57 -1.17 -0.43 1.62
C LEU A 57 0.06 0.01 2.43
N THR A 58 0.50 1.26 2.28
CA THR A 58 1.64 1.84 3.00
C THR A 58 1.27 2.44 4.36
N CYS A 59 0.10 2.12 4.91
CA CYS A 59 -0.35 2.56 6.23
C CYS A 59 -0.50 4.09 6.39
N GLN A 60 -0.63 4.84 5.30
CA GLN A 60 -0.71 6.32 5.29
C GLN A 60 -2.15 6.85 5.44
N ILE A 61 -3.17 5.98 5.45
CA ILE A 61 -4.58 6.36 5.66
C ILE A 61 -5.13 5.66 6.91
N GLU A 62 -5.68 6.46 7.83
CA GLU A 62 -6.32 5.96 9.04
C GLU A 62 -7.49 5.02 8.74
N LYS A 63 -7.64 3.96 9.55
CA LYS A 63 -8.69 2.95 9.39
C LYS A 63 -10.13 3.51 9.38
N LYS A 64 -10.37 4.68 9.98
CA LYS A 64 -11.70 5.32 9.97
C LYS A 64 -12.14 5.77 8.57
N ASN A 65 -11.19 5.97 7.66
CA ASN A 65 -11.43 6.48 6.31
C ASN A 65 -11.60 5.37 5.26
N TRP A 66 -11.54 4.09 5.64
CA TRP A 66 -11.69 3.00 4.69
C TRP A 66 -12.29 1.73 5.31
N ASN A 67 -12.91 0.90 4.49
CA ASN A 67 -13.43 -0.41 4.86
C ASN A 67 -12.99 -1.46 3.83
N GLY A 68 -13.34 -2.72 4.08
CA GLY A 68 -12.81 -3.88 3.36
C GLY A 68 -11.72 -4.61 4.15
N ASN A 69 -11.24 -5.70 3.57
CA ASN A 69 -10.16 -6.51 4.11
C ASN A 69 -8.88 -6.22 3.34
N VAL A 70 -7.83 -5.81 4.06
CA VAL A 70 -6.52 -5.52 3.48
C VAL A 70 -5.45 -6.22 4.30
N LEU A 71 -4.60 -6.97 3.62
CA LEU A 71 -3.41 -7.62 4.15
C LEU A 71 -2.20 -7.24 3.29
N VAL A 72 -1.11 -6.88 3.94
CA VAL A 72 0.21 -6.66 3.35
C VAL A 72 1.17 -7.53 4.14
N THR A 73 1.88 -8.43 3.46
CA THR A 73 2.79 -9.39 4.09
C THR A 73 2.11 -10.13 5.27
N SER A 74 0.89 -10.64 5.03
CA SER A 74 0.02 -11.29 6.03
C SER A 74 -0.45 -10.43 7.23
N LEU A 75 -0.18 -9.12 7.23
CA LEU A 75 -0.55 -8.21 8.30
C LEU A 75 -1.56 -7.17 7.81
N SER A 76 -2.54 -6.82 8.65
CA SER A 76 -3.51 -5.80 8.29
C SER A 76 -3.03 -4.37 8.63
N PRO A 77 -3.06 -3.41 7.69
CA PRO A 77 -2.79 -1.99 7.95
C PRO A 77 -3.80 -1.32 8.89
N SER A 78 -4.95 -1.97 9.15
CA SER A 78 -5.98 -1.48 10.07
C SER A 78 -5.49 -1.37 11.52
N LYS A 79 -4.51 -2.19 11.90
CA LYS A 79 -3.94 -2.25 13.25
C LYS A 79 -2.64 -1.48 13.29
N ARG A 80 -2.58 -0.39 14.06
CA ARG A 80 -1.37 0.44 14.20
C ARG A 80 -0.14 -0.35 14.66
N GLY A 81 -0.31 -1.36 15.52
CA GLY A 81 0.78 -2.24 15.95
C GLY A 81 1.45 -3.05 14.83
N ASN A 82 0.81 -3.17 13.66
CA ASN A 82 1.38 -3.84 12.50
C ASN A 82 2.22 -2.91 11.62
N HIS A 83 2.04 -1.58 11.72
CA HIS A 83 2.60 -0.62 10.76
C HIS A 83 4.12 -0.75 10.62
N SER A 84 4.84 -0.82 11.73
CA SER A 84 6.31 -0.97 11.70
C SER A 84 6.75 -2.26 11.01
N LYS A 85 6.06 -3.38 11.23
CA LYS A 85 6.36 -4.67 10.58
C LYS A 85 5.99 -4.67 9.10
N ILE A 86 4.90 -4.00 8.72
CA ILE A 86 4.53 -3.86 7.31
C ILE A 86 5.59 -3.03 6.59
N LEU A 87 5.92 -1.85 7.14
CA LEU A 87 6.86 -0.91 6.53
C LEU A 87 8.30 -1.44 6.47
N SER A 88 8.71 -2.34 7.37
CA SER A 88 10.02 -2.99 7.27
C SER A 88 10.10 -4.06 6.18
N ASN A 89 8.97 -4.48 5.60
CA ASN A 89 8.90 -5.51 4.57
C ASN A 89 8.47 -4.97 3.20
N ILE A 90 8.22 -3.67 3.06
CA ILE A 90 7.84 -3.05 1.78
C ILE A 90 8.70 -1.80 1.51
N GLY A 91 9.12 -1.64 0.25
CA GLY A 91 9.66 -0.38 -0.26
C GLY A 91 8.56 0.45 -0.90
N TYR A 92 8.54 1.76 -0.63
CA TYR A 92 7.60 2.69 -1.26
C TYR A 92 8.36 3.86 -1.89
N VAL A 93 8.19 4.04 -3.20
CA VAL A 93 8.75 5.17 -3.95
C VAL A 93 7.61 6.17 -4.24
N PRO A 94 7.54 7.31 -3.53
CA PRO A 94 6.49 8.29 -3.75
C PRO A 94 6.67 9.06 -5.07
N GLN A 95 5.55 9.60 -5.56
CA GLN A 95 5.47 10.32 -6.84
C GLN A 95 6.29 11.64 -6.89
N LEU A 96 6.65 12.25 -5.76
CA LEU A 96 7.31 13.56 -5.76
C LEU A 96 8.81 13.46 -6.05
N GLU A 97 9.25 14.13 -7.11
CA GLU A 97 10.60 14.08 -7.69
C GLU A 97 11.72 14.54 -6.74
N LEU A 98 11.40 15.32 -5.68
CA LEU A 98 12.39 15.90 -4.76
C LEU A 98 12.52 15.17 -3.41
N LEU A 99 11.76 14.09 -3.17
CA LEU A 99 11.76 13.38 -1.89
C LEU A 99 12.45 12.01 -1.91
N ASN A 100 12.98 11.58 -3.07
CA ASN A 100 13.47 10.21 -3.25
C ASN A 100 15.00 10.10 -3.22
N LEU A 101 15.72 11.20 -3.38
CA LEU A 101 17.17 11.23 -3.47
C LEU A 101 17.73 12.44 -2.75
N TYR A 102 18.80 12.21 -1.99
CA TYR A 102 19.64 13.23 -1.42
C TYR A 102 20.72 13.58 -2.45
N PHE A 103 20.48 14.61 -3.26
CA PHE A 103 21.41 15.03 -4.33
C PHE A 103 22.79 15.47 -3.83
N GLU A 104 22.92 15.75 -2.53
CA GLU A 104 24.19 16.08 -1.89
C GLU A 104 25.03 14.85 -1.53
N LEU A 105 24.45 13.65 -1.55
CA LEU A 105 25.12 12.38 -1.24
C LEU A 105 25.54 11.67 -2.52
N ASP A 106 26.62 10.89 -2.46
CA ASP A 106 26.98 9.99 -3.55
C ASP A 106 25.89 8.91 -3.76
N PRO A 107 25.79 8.32 -4.95
CA PRO A 107 24.74 7.34 -5.26
C PRO A 107 24.71 6.13 -4.32
N ILE A 108 25.86 5.64 -3.86
CA ILE A 108 25.92 4.47 -2.98
C ILE A 108 25.41 4.82 -1.59
N THR A 109 25.77 6.00 -1.09
CA THR A 109 25.25 6.51 0.19
C THR A 109 23.75 6.72 0.14
N ASN A 110 23.22 7.22 -0.99
CA ASN A 110 21.76 7.31 -1.20
C ASN A 110 21.07 5.94 -1.01
N VAL A 111 21.57 4.88 -1.64
CA VAL A 111 20.99 3.53 -1.49
C VAL A 111 21.01 3.08 -0.03
N LYS A 112 22.13 3.29 0.67
CA LYS A 112 22.31 2.87 2.07
C LYS A 112 21.35 3.57 3.04
N VAL A 113 20.80 4.73 2.70
CA VAL A 113 19.82 5.41 3.55
C VAL A 113 18.45 4.70 3.54
N PHE A 114 18.15 3.94 2.48
CA PHE A 114 16.85 3.28 2.27
C PHE A 114 16.87 1.75 2.43
N THR A 115 18.02 1.16 2.77
CA THR A 115 18.22 -0.30 3.00
C THR A 115 18.66 -0.58 4.43
#